data_AF-A0A6B0UZX6-F1
#
_entry.id   AF-A0A6B0UZX6-F1
#
_cell.length_a   1.000
_cell.length_b   1.000
_cell.length_c   1.000
_cell.angle_alpha   90.00
_cell.angle_beta   90.00
_cell.angle_gamma   90.00
#
_symmetry.space_group_name_H-M   'P 1'
#
loop_
_entity.id
_entity.type
_entity.pdbx_description
1 polymer ?
#
loop_
_entity_poly.entity_id
_entity_poly.type
_entity_poly.pdbx_seq_one_letter_code
_entity_poly.pdbx_strand_id
1 'polypeptide(L)'
;LKTHRAGDFRTRCATRTLLVKSSLKAKTNTDPAGIIPGTTPCNAPKCLTCKHLGSPQHLKFKIPDNQTCKSGNVIYAISCTSCPDILYIGETDRRLHERFRKHRRLVTRRLSGDLPSEQSTHVVDHFSTSGHTELNMRVCVIRSGFPSSHVRKREENRLICNLKTEFPLGINTKLSFAY
;
A
#
# COMPACT_ATOMS: atom_id res chain seq x y z
N LEU A 1 -22.78 -36.59 30.12
CA LEU A 1 -22.22 -35.82 31.25
C LEU A 1 -20.78 -35.41 30.92
N LYS A 2 -20.50 -34.09 30.96
CA LYS A 2 -19.19 -33.40 31.04
C LYS A 2 -18.24 -33.52 29.81
N THR A 3 -18.03 -32.54 28.93
CA THR A 3 -17.49 -31.14 28.96
C THR A 3 -15.96 -30.99 28.83
N HIS A 4 -15.55 -30.17 27.83
CA HIS A 4 -14.32 -29.34 27.66
C HIS A 4 -12.97 -30.06 27.41
N ARG A 5 -11.99 -29.56 26.63
CA ARG A 5 -11.67 -28.18 26.19
C ARG A 5 -10.70 -28.19 24.99
N ALA A 6 -10.76 -27.12 24.19
CA ALA A 6 -9.91 -26.82 23.03
C ALA A 6 -8.45 -26.50 23.38
N GLY A 7 -7.53 -26.80 22.45
CA GLY A 7 -6.14 -26.34 22.45
C GLY A 7 -5.80 -25.67 21.11
N ASP A 8 -6.04 -24.36 21.02
CA ASP A 8 -5.64 -23.48 19.92
C ASP A 8 -4.11 -23.26 19.96
N PHE A 9 -3.35 -23.80 19.00
CA PHE A 9 -2.00 -23.34 18.70
C PHE A 9 -2.05 -22.30 17.57
N ARG A 10 -2.25 -21.03 17.94
CA ARG A 10 -2.15 -19.88 17.03
C ARG A 10 -0.96 -19.02 17.45
N THR A 11 0.17 -19.13 16.75
CA THR A 11 1.28 -18.20 16.92
C THR A 11 0.91 -16.87 16.29
N ARG A 12 0.43 -15.94 17.11
CA ARG A 12 0.07 -14.57 16.72
C ARG A 12 1.32 -13.76 16.39
N CYS A 13 1.21 -12.89 15.39
CA CYS A 13 2.22 -11.89 15.01
C CYS A 13 2.61 -11.06 16.26
N ALA A 14 3.84 -11.23 16.75
CA ALA A 14 4.28 -10.63 18.00
C ALA A 14 4.74 -9.18 17.78
N THR A 15 4.11 -8.23 18.47
CA THR A 15 4.56 -6.84 18.58
C THR A 15 5.51 -6.70 19.77
N ARG A 16 6.77 -6.28 19.52
CA ARG A 16 7.69 -5.80 20.55
C ARG A 16 7.75 -4.27 20.49
N THR A 17 7.08 -3.60 21.42
CA THR A 17 7.17 -2.14 21.61
C THR A 17 8.39 -1.79 22.46
N LEU A 18 9.40 -1.16 21.85
CA LEU A 18 10.40 -0.38 22.56
C LEU A 18 10.02 1.10 22.43
N LEU A 19 9.59 1.69 23.54
CA LEU A 19 9.19 3.10 23.67
C LEU A 19 10.44 3.89 24.07
N VAL A 20 10.86 4.87 23.26
CA VAL A 20 11.93 5.82 23.60
C VAL A 20 11.33 7.22 23.68
N LYS A 21 11.63 7.93 24.79
CA LYS A 21 11.15 9.28 25.11
C LYS A 21 11.85 10.34 24.23
N SER A 22 11.10 11.37 23.86
CA SER A 22 11.47 12.46 22.94
C SER A 22 12.11 13.68 23.64
N SER A 23 12.81 14.51 22.86
CA SER A 23 13.09 15.91 23.19
C SER A 23 12.57 16.80 22.06
N LEU A 24 11.79 17.84 22.41
CA LEU A 24 11.10 18.73 21.48
C LEU A 24 11.98 19.94 21.13
N LYS A 25 12.06 20.28 19.85
CA LYS A 25 12.34 21.66 19.40
C LYS A 25 11.26 22.09 18.42
N ALA A 26 10.78 23.32 18.60
CA ALA A 26 9.57 23.86 17.99
C ALA A 26 9.83 24.57 16.65
N LYS A 27 8.93 24.25 15.70
CA LYS A 27 8.26 25.05 14.65
C LYS A 27 9.04 26.02 13.74
N THR A 28 8.78 25.87 12.44
CA THR A 28 8.19 26.95 11.61
C THR A 28 7.10 26.36 10.69
N ASN A 29 5.92 27.00 10.70
CA ASN A 29 4.76 26.66 9.87
C ASN A 29 4.83 27.41 8.54
N THR A 30 4.66 26.69 7.43
CA THR A 30 3.95 27.11 6.20
C THR A 30 3.79 25.88 5.31
N ASP A 31 2.56 25.43 5.03
CA ASP A 31 2.06 25.40 3.65
C ASP A 31 0.58 24.96 3.57
N PRO A 32 -0.26 25.67 2.79
CA PRO A 32 -1.66 25.34 2.56
C PRO A 32 -1.79 24.21 1.51
N ALA A 33 -2.81 23.36 1.66
CA ALA A 33 -3.20 22.26 0.78
C ALA A 33 -2.35 20.96 0.83
N GLY A 34 -2.62 20.11 1.83
CA GLY A 34 -2.84 18.67 1.62
C GLY A 34 -1.75 17.76 1.03
N ILE A 35 -0.52 18.24 0.79
CA ILE A 35 0.59 17.41 0.33
C ILE A 35 1.29 16.82 1.55
N ILE A 36 0.89 15.60 1.94
CA ILE A 36 1.67 14.82 2.91
C ILE A 36 2.97 14.40 2.19
N PRO A 37 4.16 14.64 2.79
CA PRO A 37 5.45 14.31 2.18
C PRO A 37 5.49 12.83 1.83
N GLY A 38 6.09 12.48 0.70
CA GLY A 38 6.35 11.07 0.41
C GLY A 38 6.48 10.67 -1.04
N THR A 39 5.70 11.23 -1.94
CA THR A 39 5.86 10.99 -3.37
C THR A 39 5.48 12.22 -4.17
N THR A 40 6.47 12.90 -4.71
CA THR A 40 6.27 14.09 -5.53
C THR A 40 6.08 13.72 -7.01
N PRO A 41 5.40 14.57 -7.79
CA PRO A 41 5.32 14.39 -9.24
C PRO A 41 6.72 14.32 -9.87
N CYS A 42 6.87 13.49 -10.90
CA CYS A 42 8.15 13.41 -11.63
C CYS A 42 8.32 14.50 -12.71
N ASN A 43 7.37 15.44 -12.82
CA ASN A 43 7.35 16.53 -13.79
C ASN A 43 7.46 16.12 -15.28
N ALA A 44 7.22 14.84 -15.60
CA ALA A 44 7.18 14.40 -16.99
C ALA A 44 5.81 14.76 -17.60
N PRO A 45 5.75 15.47 -18.76
CA PRO A 45 4.53 16.10 -19.28
C PRO A 45 3.32 15.16 -19.48
N LYS A 46 3.55 13.85 -19.66
CA LYS A 46 2.50 12.85 -19.93
C LYS A 46 2.47 11.72 -18.89
N CYS A 47 3.01 11.95 -17.69
CA CYS A 47 3.00 10.91 -16.66
C CYS A 47 1.59 10.69 -16.10
N LEU A 48 0.94 9.62 -16.57
CA LEU A 48 -0.39 9.24 -16.11
C LEU A 48 -0.43 8.75 -14.65
N THR A 49 0.71 8.52 -13.99
CA THR A 49 0.75 8.16 -12.57
C THR A 49 0.70 9.41 -11.68
N CYS A 50 1.25 10.55 -12.13
CA CYS A 50 1.32 11.77 -11.31
C CYS A 50 -0.06 12.25 -10.85
N LYS A 51 -1.09 12.09 -11.69
CA LYS A 51 -2.48 12.44 -11.36
C LYS A 51 -3.12 11.55 -10.27
N HIS A 52 -2.51 10.42 -9.95
CA HIS A 52 -2.98 9.50 -8.91
C HIS A 52 -2.11 9.55 -7.66
N LEU A 53 -1.14 10.45 -7.58
CA LEU A 53 -0.36 10.60 -6.35
C LEU A 53 -1.26 11.09 -5.22
N GLY A 54 -1.10 10.49 -4.05
CA GLY A 54 -1.84 10.87 -2.86
C GLY A 54 -1.58 9.88 -1.73
N SER A 55 -1.28 10.41 -0.56
CA SER A 55 -1.08 9.60 0.64
C SER A 55 -2.43 9.18 1.23
N PRO A 56 -2.57 7.95 1.75
CA PRO A 56 -3.79 7.55 2.42
C PRO A 56 -3.99 8.37 3.70
N GLN A 57 -5.21 8.83 3.93
CA GLN A 57 -5.55 9.77 5.01
C GLN A 57 -5.19 9.23 6.42
N HIS A 58 -5.21 7.91 6.59
CA HIS A 58 -5.02 7.25 7.88
C HIS A 58 -3.58 6.75 8.13
N LEU A 59 -2.67 6.83 7.15
CA LEU A 59 -1.30 6.37 7.33
C LEU A 59 -0.42 7.45 7.99
N LYS A 60 -0.23 7.32 9.31
CA LYS A 60 0.69 8.16 10.09
C LYS A 60 2.11 7.57 10.13
N PHE A 61 2.79 7.47 8.99
CA PHE A 61 4.21 7.10 8.96
C PHE A 61 5.09 8.28 8.58
N LYS A 62 6.33 8.28 9.07
CA LYS A 62 7.40 9.05 8.44
C LYS A 62 7.61 8.47 7.04
N ILE A 63 7.12 9.15 6.02
CA ILE A 63 7.28 8.74 4.63
C ILE A 63 8.67 9.25 4.17
N PRO A 64 9.45 8.46 3.42
CA PRO A 64 10.72 8.95 2.90
C PRO A 64 10.51 10.19 2.03
N ASP A 65 11.28 11.23 2.31
CA ASP A 65 11.35 12.41 1.45
C ASP A 65 12.01 12.06 0.10
N ASN A 66 11.85 12.93 -0.90
CA ASN A 66 12.50 12.84 -2.21
C ASN A 66 12.19 11.60 -3.06
N GLN A 67 11.06 10.91 -2.83
CA GLN A 67 10.60 9.89 -3.77
C GLN A 67 9.67 10.50 -4.82
N THR A 68 9.70 9.95 -6.04
CA THR A 68 8.78 10.32 -7.11
C THR A 68 8.11 9.07 -7.67
N CYS A 69 7.15 9.22 -8.57
CA CYS A 69 6.62 8.07 -9.31
C CYS A 69 7.67 7.36 -10.20
N LYS A 70 8.88 7.91 -10.35
CA LYS A 70 10.01 7.28 -11.05
C LYS A 70 10.93 6.49 -10.12
N SER A 71 10.75 6.55 -8.80
CA SER A 71 11.51 5.76 -7.84
C SER A 71 11.26 4.26 -8.03
N GLY A 72 12.34 3.47 -7.99
CA GLY A 72 12.30 2.01 -7.87
C GLY A 72 12.89 1.55 -6.55
N ASN A 73 12.90 0.24 -6.29
CA ASN A 73 13.29 -0.32 -4.99
C ASN A 73 12.50 0.31 -3.82
N VAL A 74 11.17 0.24 -3.92
CA VAL A 74 10.23 0.88 -2.99
C VAL A 74 9.15 -0.08 -2.52
N ILE A 75 8.59 0.23 -1.34
CA ILE A 75 7.28 -0.26 -0.91
C ILE A 75 6.31 0.91 -1.05
N TYR A 76 5.15 0.65 -1.66
CA TYR A 76 4.11 1.63 -1.91
C TYR A 76 2.77 1.16 -1.32
N ALA A 77 1.89 2.12 -1.06
CA ALA A 77 0.50 1.89 -0.72
C ALA A 77 -0.40 2.32 -1.89
N ILE A 78 -1.48 1.57 -2.14
CA ILE A 78 -2.61 2.02 -2.95
C ILE A 78 -3.81 2.17 -2.00
N SER A 79 -4.46 3.34 -2.03
CA SER A 79 -5.69 3.61 -1.30
C SER A 79 -6.84 3.91 -2.26
N CYS A 80 -8.07 3.76 -1.76
CA CYS A 80 -9.28 4.11 -2.47
C CYS A 80 -9.81 5.46 -1.94
N THR A 81 -10.21 6.36 -2.83
CA THR A 81 -10.86 7.62 -2.42
C THR A 81 -12.27 7.42 -1.88
N SER A 82 -12.93 6.32 -2.25
CA SER A 82 -14.30 5.99 -1.82
C SER A 82 -14.35 5.10 -0.58
N CYS A 83 -13.24 4.41 -0.27
CA CYS A 83 -13.12 3.52 0.88
C CYS A 83 -11.86 3.93 1.66
N PRO A 84 -11.96 4.93 2.55
CA PRO A 84 -10.78 5.54 3.18
C PRO A 84 -10.01 4.59 4.11
N ASP A 85 -10.69 3.61 4.71
CA ASP A 85 -10.11 2.70 5.69
C ASP A 85 -9.38 1.48 5.10
N ILE A 86 -9.49 1.25 3.79
CA ILE A 86 -8.88 0.08 3.14
C ILE A 86 -7.62 0.46 2.36
N LEU A 87 -6.64 -0.43 2.40
CA LEU A 87 -5.33 -0.23 1.77
C LEU A 87 -4.85 -1.50 1.09
N TYR A 88 -4.02 -1.30 0.08
CA TYR A 88 -3.15 -2.31 -0.48
C TYR A 88 -1.70 -1.89 -0.26
N ILE A 89 -0.85 -2.80 0.20
CA ILE A 89 0.60 -2.61 0.29
C ILE A 89 1.27 -3.48 -0.77
N GLY A 90 2.23 -2.91 -1.51
CA GLY A 90 3.00 -3.65 -2.49
C GLY A 90 4.47 -3.23 -2.52
N GLU A 91 5.36 -4.16 -2.85
CA GLU A 91 6.75 -3.85 -3.19
C GLU A 91 6.98 -3.79 -4.70
N THR A 92 8.00 -3.04 -5.10
CA THR A 92 8.53 -3.15 -6.46
C THR A 92 10.01 -2.79 -6.52
N ASP A 93 10.77 -3.57 -7.29
CA ASP A 93 12.11 -3.21 -7.72
C ASP A 93 12.09 -2.19 -8.86
N ARG A 94 11.10 -2.32 -9.75
CA ARG A 94 10.88 -1.43 -10.90
C ARG A 94 10.38 -0.06 -10.45
N ARG A 95 10.32 0.88 -11.39
CA ARG A 95 9.82 2.22 -11.10
C ARG A 95 8.33 2.18 -10.74
N LEU A 96 7.91 2.92 -9.72
CA LEU A 96 6.54 2.93 -9.21
C LEU A 96 5.49 3.13 -10.32
N HIS A 97 5.73 4.08 -11.24
CA HIS A 97 4.80 4.36 -12.32
C HIS A 97 4.56 3.16 -13.26
N GLU A 98 5.55 2.29 -13.48
CA GLU A 98 5.39 1.07 -14.29
C GLU A 98 4.50 0.07 -13.57
N ARG A 99 4.74 -0.14 -12.27
CA ARG A 99 3.94 -1.04 -11.44
C ARG A 99 2.50 -0.54 -11.32
N PHE A 100 2.31 0.75 -11.06
CA PHE A 100 0.99 1.35 -10.94
C PHE A 100 0.23 1.36 -12.27
N ARG A 101 0.91 1.63 -13.40
CA ARG A 101 0.32 1.52 -14.74
C ARG A 101 -0.21 0.10 -14.99
N LYS A 102 0.50 -0.94 -14.55
CA LYS A 102 0.04 -2.33 -14.67
C LYS A 102 -1.26 -2.54 -13.91
N HIS A 103 -1.35 -2.11 -12.66
CA HIS A 103 -2.57 -2.20 -11.86
C HIS A 103 -3.75 -1.50 -12.54
N ARG A 104 -3.56 -0.24 -12.97
CA ARG A 104 -4.61 0.51 -13.69
C ARG A 104 -5.08 -0.19 -14.96
N ARG A 105 -4.14 -0.70 -15.78
CA ARG A 105 -4.48 -1.41 -17.02
C ARG A 105 -5.32 -2.66 -16.74
N LEU A 106 -5.02 -3.40 -15.68
CA LEU A 106 -5.79 -4.59 -15.31
C LEU A 106 -7.20 -4.22 -14.85
N VAL A 107 -7.36 -3.14 -14.07
CA VAL A 107 -8.68 -2.60 -13.69
C VAL A 107 -9.49 -2.22 -14.93
N THR A 108 -8.92 -1.41 -15.83
CA THR A 108 -9.61 -0.99 -17.06
C THR A 108 -10.01 -2.20 -17.91
N ARG A 109 -9.10 -3.17 -18.13
CA ARG A 109 -9.42 -4.40 -18.88
C ARG A 109 -10.52 -5.21 -18.22
N ARG A 110 -10.57 -5.27 -16.89
CA ARG A 110 -11.63 -5.97 -16.16
C ARG A 110 -12.98 -5.31 -16.39
N LEU A 111 -13.04 -3.98 -16.32
CA LEU A 111 -14.25 -3.20 -16.60
C LEU A 111 -14.72 -3.33 -18.06
N SER A 112 -13.79 -3.47 -19.01
CA SER A 112 -14.10 -3.69 -20.43
C SER A 112 -14.47 -5.13 -20.79
N GLY A 113 -14.39 -6.08 -19.86
CA GLY A 113 -14.65 -7.51 -20.12
C GLY A 113 -13.46 -8.27 -20.73
N ASP A 114 -12.34 -7.59 -21.00
CA ASP A 114 -11.15 -8.15 -21.65
C ASP A 114 -10.23 -8.93 -20.70
N LEU A 115 -10.52 -8.96 -19.39
CA LEU A 115 -9.73 -9.67 -18.39
C LEU A 115 -10.51 -10.88 -17.83
N PRO A 116 -10.02 -12.12 -18.07
CA PRO A 116 -10.58 -13.32 -17.44
C PRO A 116 -10.51 -13.25 -15.91
N SER A 117 -11.50 -13.82 -15.23
CA SER A 117 -11.60 -13.80 -13.76
C SER A 117 -10.38 -14.43 -13.08
N GLU A 118 -9.82 -15.50 -13.65
CA GLU A 118 -8.63 -16.20 -13.15
C GLU A 118 -7.35 -15.34 -13.09
N GLN A 119 -7.32 -14.24 -13.84
CA GLN A 119 -6.19 -13.31 -13.86
C GLN A 119 -6.43 -12.07 -12.98
N SER A 120 -7.55 -12.04 -12.27
CA SER A 120 -7.86 -10.95 -11.37
C SER A 120 -7.00 -11.01 -10.11
N THR A 121 -6.77 -9.84 -9.55
CA THR A 121 -6.12 -9.68 -8.24
C THR A 121 -7.08 -8.95 -7.34
N HIS A 122 -6.94 -9.05 -6.03
CA HIS A 122 -7.81 -8.31 -5.10
C HIS A 122 -7.80 -6.79 -5.34
N VAL A 123 -6.70 -6.21 -5.85
CA VAL A 123 -6.67 -4.81 -6.30
C VAL A 123 -7.62 -4.61 -7.47
N VAL A 124 -7.57 -5.49 -8.48
CA VAL A 124 -8.45 -5.43 -9.64
C VAL A 124 -9.90 -5.64 -9.23
N ASP A 125 -10.19 -6.65 -8.43
CA ASP A 125 -11.55 -6.93 -7.96
C ASP A 125 -12.13 -5.75 -7.19
N HIS A 126 -11.36 -5.16 -6.26
CA HIS A 126 -11.81 -3.99 -5.50
C HIS A 126 -12.14 -2.79 -6.42
N PHE A 127 -11.24 -2.45 -7.35
CA PHE A 127 -11.40 -1.28 -8.23
C PHE A 127 -12.22 -1.55 -9.50
N SER A 128 -12.79 -2.76 -9.66
CA SER A 128 -13.70 -3.10 -10.76
C SER A 128 -15.09 -3.53 -10.28
N THR A 129 -15.36 -3.45 -8.98
CA THR A 129 -16.65 -3.75 -8.36
C THR A 129 -17.20 -2.53 -7.61
N SER A 130 -18.51 -2.51 -7.35
CA SER A 130 -19.17 -1.51 -6.48
C SER A 130 -19.07 -0.05 -6.93
N GLY A 131 -18.99 0.19 -8.25
CA GLY A 131 -18.91 1.56 -8.80
C GLY A 131 -17.51 2.19 -8.65
N HIS A 132 -16.50 1.42 -8.28
CA HIS A 132 -15.11 1.87 -8.29
C HIS A 132 -14.49 1.71 -9.68
N THR A 133 -13.52 2.57 -9.97
CA THR A 133 -12.68 2.52 -11.17
C THR A 133 -11.24 2.84 -10.80
N GLU A 134 -10.34 2.85 -11.78
CA GLU A 134 -8.97 3.28 -11.56
C GLU A 134 -8.84 4.75 -11.17
N LEU A 135 -9.88 5.57 -11.38
CA LEU A 135 -9.93 6.97 -10.96
C LEU A 135 -9.97 7.12 -9.43
N ASN A 136 -10.52 6.12 -8.73
CA ASN A 136 -10.56 6.08 -7.27
C ASN A 136 -9.21 5.67 -6.65
N MET A 137 -8.25 5.22 -7.45
CA MET A 137 -6.94 4.79 -6.96
C MET A 137 -6.07 6.01 -6.62
N ARG A 138 -5.45 5.98 -5.44
CA ARG A 138 -4.32 6.85 -5.06
C ARG A 138 -3.11 6.00 -4.71
N VAL A 139 -1.91 6.50 -5.00
CA VAL A 139 -0.66 5.78 -4.76
C VAL A 139 0.39 6.68 -4.11
N CYS A 140 1.11 6.12 -3.14
CA CYS A 140 2.26 6.76 -2.51
C CYS A 140 3.35 5.73 -2.18
N VAL A 141 4.61 6.13 -2.27
CA VAL A 141 5.73 5.42 -1.65
C VAL A 141 5.62 5.57 -0.14
N ILE A 142 5.87 4.50 0.61
CA ILE A 142 5.86 4.51 2.08
C ILE A 142 7.22 4.13 2.70
N ARG A 143 8.06 3.40 1.96
CA ARG A 143 9.45 3.04 2.30
C ARG A 143 10.29 2.89 1.03
N SER A 144 11.58 3.16 1.11
CA SER A 144 12.52 3.06 -0.01
C SER A 144 13.93 2.72 0.47
N GLY A 145 14.86 2.46 -0.46
CA GLY A 145 16.29 2.35 -0.15
C GLY A 145 16.69 1.00 0.46
N PHE A 146 16.05 -0.09 0.05
CA PHE A 146 16.34 -1.40 0.61
C PHE A 146 17.65 -1.98 0.06
N PRO A 147 18.47 -2.64 0.90
CA PRO A 147 19.74 -3.22 0.47
C PRO A 147 19.56 -4.46 -0.42
N SER A 148 18.42 -5.14 -0.33
CA SER A 148 18.11 -6.30 -1.17
C SER A 148 16.61 -6.50 -1.33
N SER A 149 16.23 -7.27 -2.36
CA SER A 149 14.84 -7.67 -2.60
C SER A 149 14.27 -8.51 -1.44
N HIS A 150 15.10 -9.33 -0.79
CA HIS A 150 14.69 -10.12 0.37
C HIS A 150 14.29 -9.24 1.56
N VAL A 151 15.10 -8.22 1.88
CA VAL A 151 14.80 -7.27 2.97
C VAL A 151 13.53 -6.48 2.64
N ARG A 152 13.37 -6.04 1.39
CA ARG A 152 12.18 -5.31 0.94
C ARG A 152 10.91 -6.15 1.06
N LYS A 153 10.92 -7.41 0.61
CA LYS A 153 9.77 -8.33 0.74
C LYS A 153 9.44 -8.66 2.19
N ARG A 154 10.47 -8.82 3.04
CA ARG A 154 10.26 -9.04 4.47
C ARG A 154 9.58 -7.84 5.13
N GLU A 155 9.98 -6.62 4.78
CA GLU A 155 9.36 -5.40 5.30
C GLU A 155 7.94 -5.19 4.72
N GLU A 156 7.70 -5.55 3.46
CA GLU A 156 6.36 -5.56 2.86
C GLU A 156 5.41 -6.45 3.68
N ASN A 157 5.80 -7.71 3.93
CA ASN A 157 5.01 -8.63 4.74
C ASN A 157 4.77 -8.08 6.16
N ARG A 158 5.79 -7.48 6.77
CA ARG A 158 5.65 -6.85 8.10
C ARG A 158 4.62 -5.72 8.07
N LEU A 159 4.64 -4.89 7.05
CA LEU A 159 3.70 -3.77 6.90
C LEU A 159 2.28 -4.28 6.63
N ILE A 160 2.11 -5.30 5.78
CA ILE A 160 0.80 -5.93 5.52
C ILE A 160 0.17 -6.42 6.84
N CYS A 161 0.93 -7.15 7.67
CA CYS A 161 0.44 -7.64 8.96
C CYS A 161 0.14 -6.49 9.94
N ASN A 162 1.07 -5.55 10.10
CA ASN A 162 0.93 -4.47 11.09
C ASN A 162 -0.22 -3.51 10.77
N LEU A 163 -0.43 -3.23 9.49
CA LEU A 163 -1.50 -2.36 9.01
C LEU A 163 -2.82 -3.10 8.76
N LYS A 164 -2.84 -4.42 8.92
CA LYS A 164 -4.02 -5.28 8.68
C LYS A 164 -4.61 -5.08 7.28
N THR A 165 -3.75 -4.97 6.27
CA THR A 165 -4.20 -4.74 4.89
C THR A 165 -4.61 -6.01 4.16
N GLU A 166 -4.60 -7.16 4.83
CA GLU A 166 -5.08 -8.43 4.29
C GLU A 166 -6.61 -8.45 4.19
N PHE A 167 -7.12 -9.10 3.15
CA PHE A 167 -8.54 -9.34 2.97
C PHE A 167 -9.13 -10.15 4.15
N PRO A 168 -10.28 -9.76 4.73
CA PRO A 168 -11.24 -8.77 4.23
C PRO A 168 -11.06 -7.33 4.75
N LEU A 169 -10.10 -7.07 5.64
CA LEU A 169 -9.91 -5.74 6.24
C LEU A 169 -9.16 -4.77 5.31
N GLY A 170 -8.40 -5.29 4.37
CA GLY A 170 -7.81 -4.53 3.27
C GLY A 170 -7.83 -5.30 1.95
N ILE A 171 -6.93 -4.93 1.05
CA ILE A 171 -6.91 -5.39 -0.34
C ILE A 171 -5.83 -6.46 -0.59
N ASN A 172 -4.84 -6.64 0.29
CA ASN A 172 -3.82 -7.70 0.11
C ASN A 172 -4.45 -9.09 0.19
N THR A 173 -3.94 -10.04 -0.62
CA THR A 173 -4.19 -11.47 -0.42
C THR A 173 -3.70 -11.89 0.97
N LYS A 174 -4.36 -12.88 1.58
CA LYS A 174 -3.83 -13.52 2.80
C LYS A 174 -2.40 -14.01 2.53
N LEU A 175 -1.47 -13.65 3.40
CA LEU A 175 -0.11 -14.16 3.32
C LEU A 175 -0.14 -15.67 3.64
N SER A 176 -0.01 -16.51 2.62
CA SER A 176 0.25 -17.92 2.83
C SER A 176 1.70 -18.08 3.27
N PHE A 177 1.94 -18.28 4.56
CA PHE A 177 3.26 -18.68 5.06
C PHE A 177 3.53 -20.13 4.66
N ALA A 178 3.86 -20.35 3.39
CA ALA A 178 4.54 -21.56 2.96
C ALA A 178 6.04 -21.23 2.96
N TYR A 179 6.71 -21.61 4.05
CA TYR A 179 8.16 -21.76 4.07
C TYR A 179 8.47 -23.24 3.90
#